data_AF-A0A2L2ZC78-F1
#
_entry.id   AF-A0A2L2ZC78-F1
#
_cell.length_a   1.000
_cell.length_b   1.000
_cell.length_c   1.000
_cell.angle_alpha   90.00
_cell.angle_beta   90.00
_cell.angle_gamma   90.00
#
_symmetry.space_group_name_H-M   'P 1'
#
loop_
_entity.id
_entity.type
_entity.pdbx_description
1 polymer ?
#
loop_
_entity_poly.entity_id
_entity_poly.type
_entity_poly.pdbx_seq_one_letter_code
_entity_poly.pdbx_strand_id
1 'polypeptide(L)' 'NIVADQVHPFVATVFPTRHGVYQKDNAPSHKGRFVLDWIEEHSSDIQVKSWPPNSPDLTPIEHL' A
#
# COMPACT_ATOMS: atom_id res chain seq x y z
N ASN A 1 10.95 -8.88 4.80
CA ASN A 1 10.06 -8.46 3.71
C ASN A 1 9.13 -7.35 4.22
N ILE A 2 9.29 -6.10 3.76
CA ILE A 2 8.62 -4.92 4.34
C ILE A 2 7.09 -5.03 4.37
N VAL A 3 6.45 -5.56 3.32
CA VAL A 3 4.97 -5.62 3.29
C VAL A 3 4.40 -6.61 4.31
N ALA A 4 5.08 -7.73 4.56
CA ALA A 4 4.67 -8.67 5.61
C ALA A 4 5.08 -8.21 7.00
N ASP A 5 6.31 -7.71 7.15
CA ASP A 5 6.89 -7.45 8.48
C ASP A 5 6.43 -6.12 9.08
N GLN A 6 6.01 -5.15 8.25
CA GLN A 6 5.70 -3.79 8.69
C GLN A 6 4.31 -3.32 8.24
N VAL A 7 3.97 -3.50 6.96
CA VAL A 7 2.69 -2.99 6.43
C VAL A 7 1.50 -3.78 6.98
N HIS A 8 1.54 -5.11 6.96
CA HIS A 8 0.42 -5.93 7.47
C HIS A 8 0.11 -5.66 8.96
N PRO A 9 1.09 -5.69 9.89
CA PRO A 9 0.83 -5.40 11.30
C PRO A 9 0.30 -3.97 11.52
N PHE A 10 0.81 -3.00 10.76
CA PHE A 10 0.34 -1.62 10.84
C PHE A 10 -1.13 -1.50 10.40
N VAL A 11 -1.48 -2.11 9.27
CA VAL A 11 -2.86 -2.15 8.78
C VAL A 11 -3.79 -2.80 9.79
N ALA A 12 -3.43 -3.97 10.32
CA ALA A 12 -4.24 -4.69 11.30
C ALA A 12 -4.47 -3.87 12.58
N THR A 13 -3.49 -3.05 12.97
CA THR A 13 -3.56 -2.20 14.17
C THR A 13 -4.39 -0.94 13.94
N VAL A 14 -4.19 -0.25 12.81
CA VAL A 14 -4.79 1.07 12.53
C VAL A 14 -6.16 0.96 11.87
N PHE A 15 -6.42 -0.11 11.11
CA PHE A 15 -7.67 -0.39 10.41
C PHE A 15 -8.27 -1.74 10.85
N PRO A 16 -8.65 -1.90 12.13
CA PRO A 16 -9.10 -3.19 12.66
C PRO A 16 -10.38 -3.71 12.00
N THR A 17 -11.17 -2.83 11.39
CA THR A 17 -12.36 -3.20 10.64
C THR A 17 -12.08 -3.66 9.21
N ARG A 18 -10.82 -3.62 8.74
CA ARG A 18 -10.40 -4.04 7.38
C ARG A 18 -10.87 -3.15 6.23
N HIS A 19 -10.94 -1.84 6.50
CA HIS A 19 -11.35 -0.82 5.51
C HIS A 19 -10.18 0.11 5.15
N GLY A 20 -8.94 -0.36 5.31
CA GLY A 20 -7.75 0.45 5.04
C GLY A 20 -7.58 0.73 3.55
N VAL A 21 -7.19 1.95 3.21
CA VAL A 21 -6.79 2.30 1.84
C VAL A 21 -5.27 2.37 1.79
N TYR A 22 -4.67 1.50 0.98
CA TYR A 22 -3.23 1.48 0.75
C TYR A 22 -2.88 2.32 -0.47
N GLN A 23 -2.20 3.44 -0.23
CA GLN A 23 -1.60 4.27 -1.27
C GLN A 23 -0.16 3.81 -1.53
N LYS A 24 0.16 3.56 -2.80
CA LYS A 24 1.52 3.34 -3.28
C LYS A 24 1.71 4.12 -4.58
N ASP A 25 2.91 4.59 -4.85
CA ASP A 25 3.22 5.20 -6.13
C ASP A 25 3.41 4.12 -7.23
N ASN A 26 3.75 4.60 -8.43
CA ASN A 26 3.98 3.76 -9.61
C ASN A 26 5.45 3.40 -9.84
N ALA A 27 6.36 3.62 -8.88
CA ALA A 27 7.77 3.31 -9.07
C ALA A 27 7.97 1.81 -9.33
N PRO A 28 8.97 1.42 -10.16
CA PRO A 28 9.18 0.02 -10.55
C PRO A 28 9.35 -0.94 -9.38
N SER A 29 9.95 -0.48 -8.27
CA SER A 29 10.11 -1.23 -7.02
C SER A 29 8.77 -1.72 -6.45
N HIS A 30 7.68 -0.96 -6.62
CA HIS A 30 6.34 -1.28 -6.12
C HIS A 30 5.50 -2.12 -7.09
N LYS A 31 6.10 -2.58 -8.20
CA LYS A 31 5.49 -3.48 -9.18
C LYS A 31 6.16 -4.86 -9.21
N GLY A 32 7.07 -5.13 -8.27
CA GLY A 32 7.67 -6.45 -8.11
C GLY A 32 6.60 -7.50 -7.84
N ARG A 33 6.78 -8.71 -8.40
CA ARG A 33 5.83 -9.82 -8.28
C ARG A 33 5.42 -10.09 -6.83
N PHE A 34 6.41 -10.08 -5.94
CA PHE A 34 6.23 -10.28 -4.51
C PHE A 34 5.21 -9.28 -3.88
N VAL A 35 5.30 -8.00 -4.24
CA VAL A 35 4.40 -6.95 -3.72
C VAL A 35 2.98 -7.14 -4.27
N LEU A 36 2.86 -7.55 -5.54
CA LEU A 36 1.57 -7.81 -6.17
C LEU A 36 0.89 -9.03 -5.55
N ASP A 37 1.62 -10.13 -5.34
CA ASP A 37 1.09 -11.33 -4.70
C ASP A 37 0.59 -11.02 -3.28
N TRP A 38 1.35 -10.25 -2.51
CA TRP A 38 0.93 -9.83 -1.16
C TRP A 38 -0.33 -8.94 -1.19
N ILE A 39 -0.45 -8.02 -2.15
CA ILE A 39 -1.67 -7.19 -2.31
C ILE A 39 -2.88 -8.06 -2.63
N GLU A 40 -2.72 -9.05 -3.51
CA GLU A 40 -3.80 -9.97 -3.91
C GLU A 40 -4.27 -10.82 -2.72
N GLU A 41 -3.32 -11.39 -1.97
CA GLU A 41 -3.59 -12.16 -0.74
C GLU A 41 -4.36 -11.36 0.31
N HIS A 42 -4.10 -10.06 0.42
CA HIS A 42 -4.69 -9.18 1.44
C HIS A 42 -5.77 -8.24 0.90
N SER A 43 -6.34 -8.54 -0.28
CA SER A 43 -7.34 -7.69 -0.95
C SER A 43 -8.67 -7.56 -0.19
N SER A 44 -8.94 -8.44 0.77
CA SER A 44 -10.08 -8.34 1.70
C SER A 44 -9.82 -7.42 2.90
N ASP A 45 -8.54 -7.13 3.20
CA ASP A 45 -8.12 -6.32 4.34
C ASP A 45 -7.83 -4.87 3.94
N ILE A 46 -7.36 -4.68 2.71
CA ILE A 46 -6.95 -3.38 2.17
C ILE A 46 -7.43 -3.16 0.74
N GLN A 47 -7.85 -1.93 0.47
CA GLN A 47 -8.08 -1.46 -0.89
C GLN A 47 -6.86 -0.70 -1.40
N VAL A 48 -6.31 -1.10 -2.55
CA VAL A 48 -5.22 -0.35 -3.18
C VAL A 48 -5.78 0.78 -4.04
N LYS A 49 -5.32 2.00 -3.82
CA LYS A 49 -5.71 3.17 -4.61
C LYS A 49 -4.92 3.21 -5.93
N SER A 50 -5.61 3.45 -7.05
CA SER A 50 -4.92 3.77 -8.30
C SER A 50 -4.22 5.13 -8.17
N TRP A 51 -2.95 5.18 -8.57
CA TRP A 51 -2.15 6.40 -8.49
C TRP A 51 -1.74 6.88 -9.88
N PRO A 52 -1.83 8.19 -10.20
CA PRO A 52 -1.27 8.72 -11.43
C PRO A 52 0.27 8.67 -11.41
N PRO A 53 0.92 8.45 -12.55
CA PRO A 53 2.38 8.51 -12.65
C PRO A 53 2.88 9.95 -12.44
N ASN A 54 4.06 10.10 -11.83
CA ASN A 54 4.74 11.39 -11.63
C ASN A 54 3.92 12.45 -10.87
N SER A 55 3.14 12.03 -9.86
CA SER A 55 2.34 12.94 -9.03
C SER A 55 2.82 12.95 -7.57
N PRO A 56 4.01 13.54 -7.29
CA PRO A 56 4.49 13.71 -5.92
C PRO A 56 3.64 14.72 -5.14
N ASP A 57 3.04 15.69 -5.83
CA ASP A 57 2.13 16.70 -5.28
C ASP A 57 0.90 16.10 -4.60
N LEU A 58 0.47 14.92 -5.04
CA LEU A 58 -0.67 14.21 -4.48
C LEU A 58 -0.29 13.34 -3.27
N THR A 59 1.00 13.14 -2.99
CA THR A 59 1.47 12.23 -1.95
C THR A 59 1.68 13.00 -0.65
N PRO A 60 0.85 12.79 0.39
CA PRO A 60 0.95 13.58 1.62
C PRO A 60 2.30 13.46 2.33
N ILE A 61 2.97 12.31 2.23
CA ILE A 61 4.28 12.07 2.88
C ILE A 61 5.40 12.94 2.31
N GLU A 62 5.27 13.47 1.10
CA GLU A 62 6.27 14.39 0.51
C GLU A 62 6.26 15.77 1.20
N HIS A 63 5.20 16.09 1.97
CA HIS A 63 5.03 17.34 2.68
C HIS A 63 4.93 17.16 4.21
N LEU A 64 5.26 15.97 4.72
CA LEU A 64 5.35 15.68 6.17
C LEU A 64 6.66 16.15 6.79
#